data_AF-A0A1F9CS10-F1
#
_entry.id   AF-A0A1F9CS10-F1
#
_cell.length_a   1.000
_cell.length_b   1.000
_cell.length_c   1.000
_cell.angle_alpha   90.00
_cell.angle_beta   90.00
_cell.angle_gamma   90.00
#
_symmetry.space_group_name_H-M   'P 1'
#
loop_
_entity.id
_entity.type
_entity.pdbx_description
1 polymer ?
#
loop_
_entity_poly.entity_id
_entity_poly.type
_entity_poly.pdbx_seq_one_letter_code
_entity_poly.pdbx_strand_id
1 'polypeptide(L)'
;MSTEDGPGIRSTVFLKGCPLACVWCHNPEGISPRKQIHWEKIRCIGCRSCIEACIKGALATTETGIAIDRSTCDSCEACVQACPSTAMEIYGEDCGPNDVAREVLKDKAYFQKSGGGVTLSGGEPTMQPLFAKGLLSSFKQGGIHTALDTCGHYPWETLDELLPYTDLVLYDLKEINADKHKEFTGASNTRILENLILLSRFMKEHSLPGELWIRTPLIPGCTATPENLRGIGMFIKEHVGPSVSRWELCTFNNLCIHKYEGLGSEWAFRKAALLSRDEAEGFASLAQESGIDPGIVSLSGPMREADTDESREDKTHTGVARSNAC
;
A
#
# COMPACT_ATOMS: atom_id res chain seq x y z
N MET A 1 12.15 -8.00 -0.17
CA MET A 1 12.00 -8.19 -1.63
C MET A 1 10.58 -8.67 -1.94
N SER A 2 10.01 -8.27 -3.06
CA SER A 2 8.63 -8.51 -3.48
C SER A 2 8.56 -8.79 -5.00
N THR A 3 7.52 -9.51 -5.43
CA THR A 3 7.13 -9.69 -6.84
C THR A 3 5.90 -8.88 -7.22
N GLU A 4 5.26 -8.23 -6.25
CA GLU A 4 4.00 -7.49 -6.43
C GLU A 4 4.23 -5.99 -6.66
N ASP A 5 5.47 -5.52 -6.48
CA ASP A 5 5.83 -4.10 -6.54
C ASP A 5 6.45 -3.71 -7.90
N GLY A 6 6.09 -4.44 -8.97
CA GLY A 6 6.59 -4.28 -10.34
C GLY A 6 7.18 -5.57 -10.93
N PRO A 7 7.83 -5.51 -12.10
CA PRO A 7 8.38 -6.69 -12.75
C PRO A 7 9.59 -7.24 -12.00
N GLY A 8 9.70 -8.58 -11.99
CA GLY A 8 10.81 -9.32 -11.37
C GLY A 8 10.83 -9.25 -9.84
N ILE A 9 11.94 -9.66 -9.24
CA ILE A 9 12.18 -9.52 -7.80
C ILE A 9 12.66 -8.10 -7.53
N ARG A 10 11.98 -7.40 -6.63
CA ARG A 10 12.29 -6.00 -6.33
C ARG A 10 12.50 -5.76 -4.84
N SER A 11 13.39 -4.83 -4.51
CA SER A 11 13.44 -4.26 -3.16
C SER A 11 12.62 -2.99 -3.14
N THR A 12 11.72 -2.88 -2.18
CA THR A 12 10.78 -1.76 -2.06
C THR A 12 11.21 -0.89 -0.88
N VAL A 13 11.47 0.39 -1.16
CA VAL A 13 11.77 1.39 -0.13
C VAL A 13 10.46 2.09 0.21
N PHE A 14 9.99 1.95 1.45
CA PHE A 14 8.74 2.54 1.92
C PHE A 14 9.02 3.89 2.59
N LEU A 15 8.63 4.99 1.93
CA LEU A 15 8.75 6.35 2.46
C LEU A 15 7.52 6.70 3.31
N LYS A 16 7.71 7.52 4.35
CA LYS A 16 6.60 8.02 5.19
C LYS A 16 5.95 9.29 4.64
N GLY A 17 4.69 9.49 4.99
CA GLY A 17 3.86 10.60 4.53
C GLY A 17 3.02 10.20 3.32
N CYS A 18 1.71 10.37 3.39
CA CYS A 18 0.78 10.19 2.28
C CYS A 18 -0.23 11.35 2.27
N PRO A 19 -0.55 11.96 1.12
CA PRO A 19 -1.59 12.98 1.03
C PRO A 19 -3.00 12.37 1.06
N LEU A 20 -3.12 11.04 0.97
CA LEU A 20 -4.37 10.30 1.06
C LEU A 20 -4.49 9.59 2.41
N ALA A 21 -5.73 9.30 2.80
CA ALA A 21 -6.12 8.51 3.95
C ALA A 21 -7.13 7.43 3.53
N CYS A 22 -6.73 6.56 2.60
CA CYS A 22 -7.58 5.49 2.09
C CYS A 22 -8.16 4.65 3.24
N VAL A 23 -9.48 4.47 3.25
CA VAL A 23 -10.16 3.69 4.30
C VAL A 23 -9.72 2.22 4.35
N TRP A 24 -9.10 1.72 3.28
CA TRP A 24 -8.52 0.37 3.15
C TRP A 24 -6.98 0.33 3.19
N CYS A 25 -6.29 1.39 3.64
CA CYS A 25 -4.82 1.46 3.57
C CYS A 25 -4.14 0.25 4.25
N HIS A 26 -3.24 -0.44 3.54
CA HIS A 26 -2.49 -1.57 4.13
C HIS A 26 -1.27 -1.13 4.97
N ASN A 27 -0.90 0.16 4.88
CA ASN A 27 0.26 0.74 5.55
C ASN A 27 -0.15 2.03 6.28
N PRO A 28 -1.03 1.96 7.31
CA PRO A 28 -1.47 3.15 8.05
C PRO A 28 -0.31 3.93 8.68
N GLU A 29 0.79 3.26 9.00
CA GLU A 29 2.04 3.85 9.46
C GLU A 29 2.74 4.72 8.40
N GLY A 30 2.42 4.52 7.13
CA GLY A 30 2.93 5.32 6.01
C GLY A 30 2.20 6.65 5.82
N ILE A 31 1.01 6.84 6.41
CA ILE A 31 0.18 8.05 6.19
C ILE A 31 0.81 9.26 6.86
N SER A 32 1.19 9.14 8.14
CA SER A 32 1.83 10.23 8.87
C SER A 32 3.29 10.40 8.43
N PRO A 33 3.76 11.62 8.15
CA PRO A 33 5.18 11.86 7.88
C PRO A 33 6.03 11.75 9.15
N ARG A 34 5.43 11.82 10.34
CA ARG A 34 6.12 11.73 11.63
C ARG A 34 6.37 10.29 12.03
N LYS A 35 7.49 10.04 12.71
CA LYS A 35 7.77 8.78 13.40
C LYS A 35 6.67 8.46 14.42
N GLN A 36 6.30 7.20 14.52
CA GLN A 36 5.23 6.76 15.40
C GLN A 36 5.67 5.53 16.19
N ILE A 37 5.55 5.60 17.50
CA ILE A 37 5.71 4.43 18.36
C ILE A 37 4.60 3.42 18.07
N HIS A 38 4.93 2.13 17.96
CA HIS A 38 3.93 1.08 17.92
C HIS A 38 4.21 0.03 18.98
N TRP A 39 3.12 -0.63 19.40
CA TRP A 39 3.17 -1.68 20.40
C TRP A 39 2.70 -2.99 19.77
N GLU A 40 3.58 -3.99 19.75
CA GLU A 40 3.30 -5.34 19.27
C GLU A 40 2.83 -6.22 20.43
N LYS A 41 1.52 -6.50 20.45
CA LYS A 41 0.86 -7.24 21.52
C LYS A 41 1.48 -8.61 21.75
N ILE A 42 1.82 -9.32 20.67
CA ILE A 42 2.29 -10.72 20.73
C ILE A 42 3.67 -10.82 21.41
N ARG A 43 4.48 -9.75 21.35
CA ARG A 43 5.82 -9.72 21.96
C ARG A 43 5.82 -9.19 23.39
N CYS A 44 4.71 -8.62 23.87
CA CYS A 44 4.67 -7.93 25.15
C CYS A 44 4.66 -8.91 26.34
N ILE A 45 5.64 -8.80 27.23
CA ILE A 45 5.72 -9.62 28.46
C ILE A 45 5.09 -8.96 29.70
N GLY A 46 4.42 -7.81 29.54
CA GLY A 46 3.70 -7.13 30.62
C GLY A 46 4.58 -6.51 31.72
N CYS A 47 5.89 -6.33 31.48
CA CYS A 47 6.85 -5.80 32.47
C CYS A 47 6.67 -4.30 32.78
N ARG A 48 5.96 -3.54 31.92
CA ARG A 48 5.68 -2.10 32.06
C ARG A 48 6.88 -1.15 32.04
N SER A 49 8.09 -1.65 31.75
CA SER A 49 9.29 -0.81 31.59
C SER A 49 9.12 0.32 30.58
N CYS A 50 8.31 0.12 29.54
CA CYS A 50 7.96 1.15 28.57
C CYS A 50 7.19 2.34 29.18
N ILE A 51 6.27 2.07 30.12
CA ILE A 51 5.49 3.10 30.82
C ILE A 51 6.38 3.88 31.77
N GLU A 52 7.21 3.17 32.55
CA GLU A 52 8.16 3.78 33.49
C GLU A 52 9.17 4.68 32.77
N ALA A 53 9.62 4.28 31.58
CA ALA A 53 10.51 5.07 30.73
C ALA A 53 9.84 6.24 29.99
N CYS A 54 8.49 6.33 29.99
CA CYS A 54 7.78 7.33 29.21
C CYS A 54 7.82 8.71 29.87
N ILE A 55 8.81 9.51 29.50
CA ILE A 55 9.01 10.89 30.01
C ILE A 55 7.82 11.83 29.78
N LYS A 56 6.97 11.55 28.79
CA LYS A 56 5.79 12.34 28.45
C LYS A 56 4.52 11.89 29.16
N GLY A 57 4.54 10.73 29.83
CA GLY A 57 3.31 10.13 30.37
C GLY A 57 2.29 9.73 29.30
N ALA A 58 2.74 9.48 28.07
CA ALA A 58 1.87 9.15 26.94
C ALA A 58 1.48 7.67 26.85
N LEU A 59 1.98 6.81 27.75
CA LEU A 59 1.71 5.38 27.76
C LEU A 59 0.90 4.98 29.00
N ALA A 60 -0.14 4.19 28.80
CA ALA A 60 -0.96 3.65 29.88
C ALA A 60 -1.25 2.16 29.68
N THR A 61 -1.36 1.40 30.77
CA THR A 61 -1.89 0.02 30.72
C THR A 61 -3.41 0.06 30.56
N THR A 62 -3.93 -0.78 29.68
CA THR A 62 -5.37 -1.05 29.51
C THR A 62 -5.66 -2.53 29.73
N GLU A 63 -6.93 -2.92 29.71
CA GLU A 63 -7.34 -4.32 29.78
C GLU A 63 -6.78 -5.16 28.63
N THR A 64 -6.57 -4.55 27.46
CA THR A 64 -6.16 -5.23 26.24
C THR A 64 -4.69 -5.06 25.90
N GLY A 65 -3.94 -4.22 26.64
CA GLY A 65 -2.56 -3.90 26.29
C GLY A 65 -1.98 -2.60 26.80
N ILE A 66 -1.18 -1.97 25.95
CA ILE A 66 -0.61 -0.63 26.14
C ILE A 66 -1.34 0.34 25.22
N ALA A 67 -1.95 1.38 25.79
CA ALA A 67 -2.49 2.50 25.03
C ALA A 67 -1.43 3.60 24.89
N ILE A 68 -1.39 4.22 23.70
CA ILE A 68 -0.47 5.31 23.36
C ILE A 68 -1.29 6.56 23.06
N ASP A 69 -1.21 7.57 23.92
CA ASP A 69 -1.79 8.88 23.65
C ASP A 69 -0.95 9.59 22.57
N ARG A 70 -1.50 9.63 21.36
CA ARG A 70 -0.87 10.24 20.19
C ARG A 70 -0.78 11.76 20.26
N SER A 71 -1.58 12.41 21.10
CA SER A 71 -1.53 13.86 21.28
C SER A 71 -0.37 14.30 22.19
N THR A 72 0.07 13.40 23.08
CA THR A 72 1.13 13.65 24.06
C THR A 72 2.47 13.01 23.68
N CYS A 73 2.45 11.89 22.95
CA CYS A 73 3.64 11.19 22.51
C CYS A 73 4.42 11.99 21.46
N ASP A 74 5.70 12.26 21.73
CA ASP A 74 6.62 12.93 20.80
C ASP A 74 7.56 11.96 20.06
N SER A 75 7.33 10.65 20.21
CA SER A 75 8.16 9.59 19.64
C SER A 75 9.65 9.70 20.02
N CYS A 76 9.96 10.10 21.25
CA CYS A 76 11.34 10.17 21.78
C CYS A 76 12.06 8.81 21.98
N GLU A 77 11.39 7.69 21.67
CA GLU A 77 11.95 6.33 21.63
C GLU A 77 12.41 5.75 22.99
N ALA A 78 12.29 6.50 24.09
CA ALA A 78 12.67 6.02 25.43
C ALA A 78 11.98 4.70 25.80
N CYS A 79 10.70 4.55 25.44
CA CYS A 79 9.93 3.33 25.65
C CYS A 79 10.37 2.15 24.77
N VAL A 80 10.92 2.43 23.58
CA VAL A 80 11.48 1.42 22.66
C VAL A 80 12.76 0.86 23.27
N GLN A 81 13.69 1.75 23.69
CA GLN A 81 14.96 1.36 24.30
C GLN A 81 14.78 0.62 25.63
N ALA A 82 13.73 0.95 26.38
CA ALA A 82 13.43 0.29 27.66
C ALA A 82 12.68 -1.04 27.52
N CYS A 83 12.28 -1.47 26.31
CA CYS A 83 11.45 -2.65 26.14
C CYS A 83 12.30 -3.93 25.97
N PRO A 84 12.40 -4.80 27.00
CA PRO A 84 13.29 -5.96 26.95
C PRO A 84 12.84 -7.04 25.95
N SER A 85 11.55 -7.07 25.61
CA SER A 85 10.99 -8.04 24.66
C SER A 85 10.79 -7.49 23.26
N THR A 86 11.30 -6.27 22.99
CA THR A 86 11.15 -5.56 21.71
C THR A 86 9.69 -5.49 21.23
N ALA A 87 8.76 -5.35 22.19
CA ALA A 87 7.34 -5.15 21.90
C ALA A 87 6.99 -3.69 21.64
N MET A 88 7.85 -2.76 22.05
CA MET A 88 7.78 -1.35 21.66
C MET A 88 8.75 -1.13 20.52
N GLU A 89 8.26 -0.61 19.41
CA GLU A 89 9.01 -0.36 18.20
C GLU A 89 8.63 1.00 17.62
N ILE A 90 9.32 1.41 16.56
CA ILE A 90 9.09 2.70 15.90
C ILE A 90 8.88 2.53 14.40
N TYR A 91 7.80 3.12 13.90
CA TYR A 91 7.57 3.26 12.47
C TYR A 91 8.18 4.56 11.95
N GLY A 92 9.25 4.40 11.19
CA GLY A 92 10.00 5.49 10.57
C GLY A 92 11.35 5.69 11.22
N GLU A 93 12.34 5.91 10.37
CA GLU A 93 13.73 6.15 10.75
C GLU A 93 14.27 7.33 9.94
N ASP A 94 15.01 8.20 10.62
CA ASP A 94 15.70 9.33 9.98
C ASP A 94 16.99 8.80 9.35
N CYS A 95 17.07 8.79 8.02
CA CYS A 95 18.22 8.28 7.29
C CYS A 95 18.56 9.15 6.08
N GLY A 96 19.79 9.04 5.57
CA GLY A 96 20.20 9.70 4.34
C GLY A 96 19.91 8.82 3.10
N PRO A 97 19.64 9.42 1.92
CA PRO A 97 19.32 8.63 0.72
C PRO A 97 20.50 7.74 0.30
N ASN A 98 21.74 8.17 0.54
CA ASN A 98 22.93 7.38 0.24
C ASN A 98 23.03 6.10 1.10
N ASP A 99 22.59 6.15 2.36
CA ASP A 99 22.69 5.00 3.25
C ASP A 99 21.64 3.95 2.89
N VAL A 100 20.41 4.39 2.61
CA VAL A 100 19.36 3.52 2.08
C VAL A 100 19.77 2.93 0.73
N ALA A 101 20.31 3.75 -0.18
CA ALA A 101 20.78 3.26 -1.47
C ALA A 101 21.86 2.18 -1.31
N ARG A 102 22.85 2.41 -0.44
CA ARG A 102 23.91 1.45 -0.16
C ARG A 102 23.38 0.12 0.39
N GLU A 103 22.38 0.16 1.26
CA GLU A 103 21.75 -1.03 1.80
C GLU A 103 21.05 -1.84 0.70
N VAL A 104 20.18 -1.17 -0.07
CA VAL A 104 19.40 -1.80 -1.15
C VAL A 104 20.29 -2.33 -2.29
N LEU A 105 21.42 -1.66 -2.56
CA LEU A 105 22.37 -2.08 -3.59
C LEU A 105 23.03 -3.45 -3.30
N LYS A 106 22.97 -3.95 -2.06
CA LYS A 106 23.41 -5.32 -1.73
C LYS A 106 22.59 -6.39 -2.46
N ASP A 107 21.35 -6.08 -2.81
CA ASP A 107 20.42 -7.00 -3.48
C ASP A 107 20.60 -7.05 -5.01
N LYS A 108 21.56 -6.30 -5.58
CA LYS A 108 21.73 -6.14 -7.03
C LYS A 108 21.78 -7.46 -7.82
N ALA A 109 22.39 -8.50 -7.26
CA ALA A 109 22.49 -9.82 -7.89
C ALA A 109 21.11 -10.46 -8.13
N TYR A 110 20.14 -10.24 -7.24
CA TYR A 110 18.78 -10.74 -7.41
C TYR A 110 18.07 -10.03 -8.57
N PHE A 111 18.22 -8.70 -8.65
CA PHE A 111 17.59 -7.88 -9.69
C PHE A 111 18.06 -8.29 -11.09
N GLN A 112 19.37 -8.50 -11.27
CA GLN A 112 19.95 -8.91 -12.55
C GLN A 112 19.44 -10.27 -13.02
N LYS A 113 19.19 -11.20 -12.10
CA LYS A 113 18.70 -12.55 -12.43
C LYS A 113 17.23 -12.56 -12.79
N SER A 114 16.41 -11.73 -12.14
CA SER A 114 14.96 -11.71 -12.33
C SER A 114 14.46 -10.68 -13.34
N GLY A 115 15.32 -9.80 -13.85
CA GLY A 115 14.89 -8.59 -14.57
C GLY A 115 14.14 -7.61 -13.66
N GLY A 116 14.46 -7.63 -12.36
CA GLY A 116 13.80 -6.82 -11.34
C GLY A 116 14.54 -5.52 -11.05
N GLY A 117 14.39 -4.98 -9.84
CA GLY A 117 15.02 -3.71 -9.50
C GLY A 117 14.55 -3.13 -8.17
N VAL A 118 14.38 -1.81 -8.12
CA VAL A 118 13.96 -1.11 -6.91
C VAL A 118 12.66 -0.37 -7.15
N THR A 119 11.78 -0.37 -6.16
CA THR A 119 10.54 0.42 -6.17
C THR A 119 10.56 1.40 -5.01
N LEU A 120 10.34 2.68 -5.29
CA LEU A 120 9.99 3.64 -4.25
C LEU A 120 8.48 3.61 -4.05
N SER A 121 8.03 3.25 -2.85
CA SER A 121 6.62 3.16 -2.44
C SER A 121 6.51 3.69 -1.00
N GLY A 122 5.56 3.21 -0.19
CA GLY A 122 5.34 3.71 1.17
C GLY A 122 3.97 4.29 1.39
N GLY A 123 3.96 5.50 1.93
CA GLY A 123 2.86 6.44 1.77
C GLY A 123 2.87 6.99 0.35
N GLU A 124 3.57 8.09 0.12
CA GLU A 124 3.70 8.73 -1.18
C GLU A 124 5.12 9.26 -1.38
N PRO A 125 5.95 8.65 -2.23
CA PRO A 125 7.34 9.06 -2.41
C PRO A 125 7.50 10.54 -2.81
N THR A 126 6.53 11.10 -3.56
CA THR A 126 6.57 12.52 -3.98
C THR A 126 6.37 13.51 -2.83
N MET A 127 5.95 13.05 -1.63
CA MET A 127 5.97 13.88 -0.40
C MET A 127 7.39 14.17 0.10
N GLN A 128 8.39 13.43 -0.39
CA GLN A 128 9.80 13.60 -0.04
C GLN A 128 10.66 13.70 -1.32
N PRO A 129 10.43 14.71 -2.19
CA PRO A 129 10.92 14.68 -3.57
C PRO A 129 12.44 14.71 -3.68
N LEU A 130 13.14 15.48 -2.81
CA LEU A 130 14.59 15.52 -2.81
C LEU A 130 15.21 14.18 -2.39
N PHE A 131 14.60 13.49 -1.43
CA PHE A 131 15.03 12.17 -0.98
C PHE A 131 14.77 11.11 -2.05
N ALA A 132 13.56 11.11 -2.63
CA ALA A 132 13.18 10.21 -3.72
C ALA A 132 14.10 10.39 -4.95
N LYS A 133 14.39 11.64 -5.34
CA LYS A 133 15.33 11.96 -6.42
C LYS A 133 16.73 11.43 -6.15
N GLY A 134 17.24 11.63 -4.93
CA GLY A 134 18.55 11.11 -4.50
C GLY A 134 18.64 9.59 -4.61
N LEU A 135 17.59 8.89 -4.18
CA LEU A 135 17.50 7.44 -4.30
C LEU A 135 17.43 6.97 -5.75
N LEU A 136 16.47 7.48 -6.54
CA LEU A 136 16.28 7.09 -7.94
C LEU A 136 17.55 7.34 -8.76
N SER A 137 18.19 8.50 -8.57
CA SER A 137 19.46 8.84 -9.23
C SER A 137 20.57 7.85 -8.86
N SER A 138 20.70 7.51 -7.57
CA SER A 138 21.71 6.56 -7.09
C SER A 138 21.49 5.16 -7.67
N PHE A 139 20.24 4.68 -7.70
CA PHE A 139 19.91 3.37 -8.28
C PHE A 139 20.15 3.33 -9.80
N LYS A 140 19.78 4.39 -10.52
CA LYS A 140 20.00 4.49 -11.96
C LYS A 140 21.49 4.54 -12.31
N GLN A 141 22.31 5.28 -11.56
CA GLN A 141 23.78 5.25 -11.69
C GLN A 141 24.35 3.86 -11.38
N GLY A 142 23.73 3.12 -10.47
CA GLY A 142 24.05 1.71 -10.19
C GLY A 142 23.66 0.74 -11.31
N GLY A 143 23.00 1.21 -12.39
CA GLY A 143 22.51 0.39 -13.49
C GLY A 143 21.35 -0.52 -13.08
N ILE A 144 20.52 -0.09 -12.13
CA ILE A 144 19.36 -0.83 -11.63
C ILE A 144 18.09 -0.19 -12.18
N HIS A 145 17.16 -1.04 -12.62
CA HIS A 145 15.84 -0.62 -13.06
C HIS A 145 15.06 -0.01 -11.88
N THR A 146 14.53 1.20 -12.06
CA THR A 146 13.78 1.92 -11.02
C THR A 146 12.29 1.98 -11.31
N ALA A 147 11.48 1.83 -10.27
CA ALA A 147 10.04 2.09 -10.32
C ALA A 147 9.62 3.12 -9.27
N LEU A 148 8.64 3.94 -9.63
CA LEU A 148 7.98 4.88 -8.73
C LEU A 148 6.52 4.44 -8.57
N ASP A 149 6.13 4.07 -7.34
CA ASP A 149 4.77 3.70 -6.96
C ASP A 149 4.10 4.87 -6.26
N THR A 150 3.06 5.42 -6.88
CA THR A 150 2.51 6.72 -6.50
C THR A 150 0.99 6.79 -6.62
N CYS A 151 0.39 7.59 -5.72
CA CYS A 151 -1.02 7.91 -5.73
C CYS A 151 -1.40 9.05 -6.67
N GLY A 152 -0.43 9.71 -7.31
CA GLY A 152 -0.71 10.75 -8.30
C GLY A 152 -1.10 12.13 -7.72
N HIS A 153 -1.22 12.27 -6.40
CA HIS A 153 -1.76 13.48 -5.77
C HIS A 153 -0.67 14.48 -5.31
N TYR A 154 0.02 15.10 -6.27
CA TYR A 154 1.14 16.03 -6.05
C TYR A 154 1.17 17.16 -7.10
N PRO A 155 1.85 18.30 -6.88
CA PRO A 155 2.13 19.27 -7.95
C PRO A 155 2.97 18.63 -9.06
N TRP A 156 2.58 18.81 -10.32
CA TRP A 156 3.19 18.15 -11.49
C TRP A 156 4.72 18.28 -11.52
N GLU A 157 5.24 19.45 -11.18
CA GLU A 157 6.68 19.76 -11.15
C GLU A 157 7.47 18.79 -10.26
N THR A 158 6.82 18.26 -9.22
CA THR A 158 7.40 17.28 -8.31
C THR A 158 7.69 15.96 -9.01
N LEU A 159 6.78 15.49 -9.87
CA LEU A 159 6.97 14.25 -10.61
C LEU A 159 7.94 14.44 -11.77
N ASP A 160 7.81 15.55 -12.51
CA ASP A 160 8.68 15.89 -13.64
C ASP A 160 10.18 15.77 -13.27
N GLU A 161 10.57 16.22 -12.08
CA GLU A 161 11.94 16.09 -11.59
C GLU A 161 12.42 14.64 -11.30
N LEU A 162 11.49 13.70 -11.11
CA LEU A 162 11.77 12.30 -10.80
C LEU A 162 11.75 11.40 -12.05
N LEU A 163 10.95 11.75 -13.07
CA LEU A 163 10.79 10.94 -14.29
C LEU A 163 12.10 10.61 -15.02
N PRO A 164 13.11 11.50 -15.14
CA PRO A 164 14.39 11.14 -15.76
C PRO A 164 15.11 9.96 -15.10
N TYR A 165 14.84 9.74 -13.81
CA TYR A 165 15.44 8.67 -13.01
C TYR A 165 14.52 7.47 -12.80
N THR A 166 13.39 7.43 -13.50
CA THR A 166 12.34 6.42 -13.34
C THR A 166 12.15 5.64 -14.63
N ASP A 167 12.21 4.31 -14.57
CA ASP A 167 12.01 3.44 -15.74
C ASP A 167 10.56 2.96 -15.87
N LEU A 168 9.89 2.77 -14.72
CA LEU A 168 8.49 2.36 -14.61
C LEU A 168 7.73 3.26 -13.61
N VAL A 169 6.53 3.71 -13.98
CA VAL A 169 5.59 4.31 -13.02
C VAL A 169 4.46 3.33 -12.74
N LEU A 170 4.28 2.99 -11.46
CA LEU A 170 3.10 2.31 -10.94
C LEU A 170 2.16 3.41 -10.41
N TYR A 171 1.04 3.62 -11.11
CA TYR A 171 0.14 4.75 -10.86
C TYR A 171 -1.20 4.26 -10.32
N ASP A 172 -1.50 4.60 -9.07
CA ASP A 172 -2.79 4.24 -8.48
C ASP A 172 -3.92 5.11 -9.04
N LEU A 173 -4.91 4.46 -9.64
CA LEU A 173 -6.18 5.06 -10.03
C LEU A 173 -7.32 4.31 -9.32
N LYS A 174 -7.76 4.86 -8.19
CA LYS A 174 -8.57 4.14 -7.19
C LYS A 174 -10.07 4.23 -7.47
N GLU A 175 -10.56 5.43 -7.72
CA GLU A 175 -11.97 5.72 -7.96
C GLU A 175 -12.10 6.88 -8.95
N ILE A 176 -12.94 6.73 -9.98
CA ILE A 176 -13.11 7.72 -11.05
C ILE A 176 -14.05 8.86 -10.65
N ASN A 177 -15.03 8.61 -9.78
CA ASN A 177 -15.91 9.65 -9.28
C ASN A 177 -15.20 10.48 -8.19
N ALA A 178 -15.09 11.79 -8.40
CA ALA A 178 -14.36 12.68 -7.49
C ALA A 178 -14.91 12.70 -6.06
N ASP A 179 -16.24 12.68 -5.90
CA ASP A 179 -16.88 12.71 -4.58
C ASP A 179 -16.65 11.41 -3.82
N LYS A 180 -16.84 10.26 -4.49
CA LYS A 180 -16.53 8.93 -3.91
C LYS A 180 -15.04 8.80 -3.59
N HIS A 181 -14.16 9.29 -4.47
CA HIS A 181 -12.73 9.26 -4.22
C HIS A 181 -12.39 10.07 -2.95
N LYS A 182 -13.00 11.24 -2.77
CA LYS A 182 -12.84 12.05 -1.56
C LYS A 182 -13.41 11.38 -0.32
N GLU A 183 -14.57 10.75 -0.42
CA GLU A 183 -15.17 9.95 0.66
C GLU A 183 -14.21 8.84 1.12
N PHE A 184 -13.66 8.09 0.17
CA PHE A 184 -12.85 6.91 0.46
C PHE A 184 -11.39 7.18 0.79
N THR A 185 -10.83 8.30 0.34
CA THR A 185 -9.39 8.59 0.44
C THR A 185 -9.07 9.93 1.10
N GLY A 186 -10.07 10.74 1.41
CA GLY A 186 -9.91 12.07 2.00
C GLY A 186 -9.58 13.20 1.00
N ALA A 187 -9.31 12.90 -0.27
CA ALA A 187 -8.99 13.91 -1.29
C ALA A 187 -9.71 13.66 -2.62
N SER A 188 -9.93 14.70 -3.42
CA SER A 188 -10.46 14.55 -4.78
C SER A 188 -9.43 13.92 -5.72
N ASN A 189 -9.89 13.17 -6.73
CA ASN A 189 -9.04 12.64 -7.78
C ASN A 189 -8.71 13.63 -8.91
N THR A 190 -9.25 14.86 -8.89
CA THR A 190 -9.08 15.83 -10.00
C THR A 190 -7.62 15.99 -10.40
N ARG A 191 -6.74 16.27 -9.43
CA ARG A 191 -5.30 16.40 -9.66
C ARG A 191 -4.64 15.09 -10.11
N ILE A 192 -5.12 13.96 -9.59
CA ILE A 192 -4.62 12.62 -9.95
C ILE A 192 -4.90 12.35 -11.43
N LEU A 193 -6.10 12.68 -11.91
CA LEU A 193 -6.45 12.54 -13.32
C LEU A 193 -5.65 13.50 -14.20
N GLU A 194 -5.51 14.77 -13.79
CA GLU A 194 -4.71 15.78 -14.50
C GLU A 194 -3.24 15.35 -14.65
N ASN A 195 -2.61 14.91 -13.56
CA ASN A 195 -1.23 14.44 -13.57
C ASN A 195 -1.03 13.21 -14.45
N LEU A 196 -2.00 12.30 -14.50
CA LEU A 196 -1.92 11.12 -15.35
C LEU A 196 -1.95 11.49 -16.85
N ILE A 197 -2.73 12.52 -17.22
CA ILE A 197 -2.75 13.07 -18.58
C ILE A 197 -1.39 13.70 -18.91
N LEU A 198 -0.84 14.49 -17.98
CA LEU A 198 0.47 15.11 -18.16
C LEU A 198 1.59 14.06 -18.27
N LEU A 199 1.53 12.99 -17.48
CA LEU A 199 2.46 11.87 -17.57
C LEU A 199 2.41 11.20 -18.94
N SER A 200 1.21 10.93 -19.47
CA SER A 200 1.07 10.38 -20.82
C SER A 200 1.69 11.30 -21.90
N ARG A 201 1.53 12.62 -21.77
CA ARG A 201 2.14 13.59 -22.69
C ARG A 201 3.66 13.59 -22.58
N PHE A 202 4.18 13.63 -21.36
CA PHE A 202 5.62 13.58 -21.09
C PHE A 202 6.24 12.31 -21.69
N MET A 203 5.63 11.14 -21.48
CA MET A 203 6.10 9.87 -22.05
C MET A 203 6.18 9.90 -23.58
N LYS A 204 5.20 10.52 -24.25
CA LYS A 204 5.19 10.65 -25.72
C LYS A 204 6.28 11.58 -26.23
N GLU A 205 6.58 12.65 -25.50
CA GLU A 205 7.60 13.64 -25.87
C GLU A 205 9.02 13.15 -25.60
N HIS A 206 9.24 12.48 -24.46
CA HIS A 206 10.57 12.14 -23.98
C HIS A 206 10.94 10.66 -24.10
N SER A 207 9.99 9.79 -24.44
CA SER A 207 10.16 8.32 -24.45
C SER A 207 10.60 7.76 -23.09
N LEU A 208 10.25 8.45 -22.00
CA LEU A 208 10.52 8.08 -20.61
C LEU A 208 9.34 8.52 -19.72
N PRO A 209 9.02 7.81 -18.62
CA PRO A 209 9.44 6.44 -18.31
C PRO A 209 9.05 5.47 -19.45
N GLY A 210 9.75 4.34 -19.53
CA GLY A 210 9.51 3.35 -20.58
C GLY A 210 8.19 2.61 -20.40
N GLU A 211 7.69 2.54 -19.17
CA GLU A 211 6.46 1.83 -18.82
C GLU A 211 5.59 2.62 -17.85
N LEU A 212 4.28 2.46 -17.99
CA LEU A 212 3.27 2.98 -17.08
C LEU A 212 2.25 1.87 -16.81
N TRP A 213 2.15 1.48 -15.55
CA TRP A 213 1.12 0.57 -15.09
C TRP A 213 0.08 1.36 -14.30
N ILE A 214 -1.19 1.22 -14.66
CA ILE A 214 -2.30 1.70 -13.83
C ILE A 214 -2.64 0.62 -12.83
N ARG A 215 -2.84 0.98 -11.56
CA ARG A 215 -3.23 0.06 -10.49
C ARG A 215 -4.56 0.50 -9.90
N THR A 216 -5.52 -0.40 -9.86
CA THR A 216 -6.83 -0.14 -9.27
C THR A 216 -7.09 -1.19 -8.20
N PRO A 217 -7.12 -0.81 -6.91
CA PRO A 217 -7.51 -1.74 -5.87
C PRO A 217 -8.98 -2.12 -6.05
N LEU A 218 -9.30 -3.41 -5.98
CA LEU A 218 -10.66 -3.94 -5.96
C LEU A 218 -11.10 -4.10 -4.50
N ILE A 219 -11.71 -3.05 -3.96
CA ILE A 219 -12.19 -3.01 -2.58
C ILE A 219 -13.72 -3.21 -2.59
N PRO A 220 -14.23 -4.32 -2.00
CA PRO A 220 -15.67 -4.57 -1.93
C PRO A 220 -16.42 -3.40 -1.26
N GLY A 221 -17.50 -2.95 -1.88
CA GLY A 221 -18.31 -1.82 -1.38
C GLY A 221 -17.69 -0.43 -1.58
N CYS A 222 -16.48 -0.34 -2.12
CA CYS A 222 -15.84 0.92 -2.50
C CYS A 222 -15.52 0.95 -4.00
N THR A 223 -14.32 0.52 -4.37
CA THR A 223 -13.78 0.67 -5.73
C THR A 223 -14.08 -0.52 -6.65
N ALA A 224 -14.43 -1.68 -6.09
CA ALA A 224 -14.85 -2.86 -6.84
C ALA A 224 -16.32 -2.71 -7.30
N THR A 225 -16.56 -1.78 -8.23
CA THR A 225 -17.90 -1.53 -8.80
C THR A 225 -17.84 -1.46 -10.33
N PRO A 226 -18.88 -1.92 -11.04
CA PRO A 226 -18.93 -1.82 -12.49
C PRO A 226 -18.81 -0.38 -13.00
N GLU A 227 -19.39 0.58 -12.31
CA GLU A 227 -19.36 1.99 -12.69
C GLU A 227 -17.94 2.55 -12.61
N ASN A 228 -17.20 2.23 -11.54
CA ASN A 228 -15.83 2.68 -11.38
C ASN A 228 -14.93 2.09 -12.46
N LEU A 229 -14.97 0.78 -12.68
CA LEU A 229 -14.10 0.11 -13.66
C LEU A 229 -14.39 0.59 -15.08
N ARG A 230 -15.66 0.70 -15.48
CA ARG A 230 -16.00 1.25 -16.80
C ARG A 230 -15.51 2.69 -16.94
N GLY A 231 -15.68 3.52 -15.92
CA GLY A 231 -15.24 4.91 -15.95
C GLY A 231 -13.72 5.06 -16.01
N ILE A 232 -12.97 4.27 -15.25
CA ILE A 232 -11.50 4.22 -15.32
C ILE A 232 -11.05 3.79 -16.71
N GLY A 233 -11.63 2.72 -17.25
CA GLY A 233 -11.28 2.22 -18.58
C GLY A 233 -11.56 3.24 -19.69
N MET A 234 -12.72 3.91 -19.64
CA MET A 234 -13.04 5.02 -20.54
C MET A 234 -12.03 6.17 -20.41
N PHE A 235 -11.68 6.56 -19.19
CA PHE A 235 -10.68 7.62 -18.95
C PHE A 235 -9.31 7.25 -19.54
N ILE A 236 -8.84 6.01 -19.31
CA ILE A 236 -7.58 5.51 -19.86
C ILE A 236 -7.62 5.59 -21.38
N LYS A 237 -8.69 5.08 -22.01
CA LYS A 237 -8.87 5.10 -23.46
C LYS A 237 -8.83 6.51 -24.04
N GLU A 238 -9.57 7.44 -23.46
CA GLU A 238 -9.78 8.78 -24.02
C GLU A 238 -8.59 9.72 -23.79
N HIS A 239 -7.89 9.58 -22.67
CA HIS A 239 -6.92 10.59 -22.24
C HIS A 239 -5.48 10.10 -22.10
N VAL A 240 -5.28 8.81 -21.81
CA VAL A 240 -3.94 8.25 -21.56
C VAL A 240 -3.47 7.49 -22.79
N GLY A 241 -4.34 6.64 -23.33
CA GLY A 241 -4.15 5.88 -24.57
C GLY A 241 -3.07 4.81 -24.45
N PRO A 242 -2.28 4.57 -25.51
CA PRO A 242 -1.34 3.44 -25.58
C PRO A 242 -0.12 3.58 -24.66
N SER A 243 0.00 4.68 -23.90
CA SER A 243 1.06 4.84 -22.92
C SER A 243 0.94 3.84 -21.75
N VAL A 244 -0.25 3.30 -21.49
CA VAL A 244 -0.47 2.29 -20.45
C VAL A 244 -0.07 0.91 -20.96
N SER A 245 0.97 0.32 -20.38
CA SER A 245 1.41 -1.04 -20.72
C SER A 245 0.69 -2.13 -19.92
N ARG A 246 0.13 -1.78 -18.76
CA ARG A 246 -0.66 -2.68 -17.91
C ARG A 246 -1.70 -1.92 -17.11
N TRP A 247 -2.89 -2.49 -16.97
CA TRP A 247 -3.86 -2.09 -15.96
C TRP A 247 -4.09 -3.26 -15.00
N GLU A 248 -3.50 -3.12 -13.82
CA GLU A 248 -3.54 -4.12 -12.77
C GLU A 248 -4.72 -3.86 -11.82
N LEU A 249 -5.60 -4.85 -11.70
CA LEU A 249 -6.69 -4.88 -10.75
C LEU A 249 -6.24 -5.67 -9.51
N CYS A 250 -6.00 -4.96 -8.41
CA CYS A 250 -5.38 -5.51 -7.20
C CYS A 250 -6.45 -5.94 -6.19
N THR A 251 -6.60 -7.24 -5.91
CA THR A 251 -7.59 -7.72 -4.94
C THR A 251 -7.21 -7.38 -3.50
N PHE A 252 -8.22 -7.05 -2.70
CA PHE A 252 -8.06 -6.67 -1.30
C PHE A 252 -7.71 -7.85 -0.38
N ASN A 253 -6.99 -7.60 0.71
CA ASN A 253 -6.91 -8.49 1.87
C ASN A 253 -6.76 -7.71 3.18
N ASN A 254 -7.12 -8.35 4.29
CA ASN A 254 -7.12 -7.73 5.61
C ASN A 254 -5.91 -8.11 6.48
N LEU A 255 -4.78 -8.51 5.91
CA LEU A 255 -3.61 -8.99 6.69
C LEU A 255 -2.90 -7.88 7.49
N CYS A 256 -3.18 -6.61 7.19
CA CYS A 256 -2.58 -5.45 7.85
C CYS A 256 -3.25 -5.05 9.19
N ILE A 257 -4.24 -5.80 9.70
CA ILE A 257 -4.96 -5.46 10.95
C ILE A 257 -4.02 -5.17 12.12
N HIS A 258 -2.96 -5.97 12.28
CA HIS A 258 -1.98 -5.81 13.36
C HIS A 258 -1.30 -4.42 13.36
N LYS A 259 -1.14 -3.79 12.20
CA LYS A 259 -0.57 -2.43 12.09
C LYS A 259 -1.50 -1.37 12.65
N TYR A 260 -2.81 -1.51 12.40
CA TYR A 260 -3.83 -0.64 12.98
C TYR A 260 -3.94 -0.83 14.49
N GLU A 261 -3.94 -2.07 14.97
CA GLU A 261 -3.93 -2.39 16.40
C GLU A 261 -2.70 -1.81 17.10
N GLY A 262 -1.51 -1.99 16.52
CA GLY A 262 -0.26 -1.44 17.05
C GLY A 262 -0.20 0.10 17.02
N LEU A 263 -0.98 0.73 16.13
CA LEU A 263 -1.18 2.18 16.12
C LEU A 263 -2.27 2.67 17.07
N GLY A 264 -3.07 1.76 17.65
CA GLY A 264 -4.20 2.08 18.52
C GLY A 264 -5.42 2.61 17.77
N SER A 265 -5.60 2.19 16.50
CA SER A 265 -6.70 2.63 15.64
C SER A 265 -7.59 1.45 15.26
N GLU A 266 -8.91 1.64 15.28
CA GLU A 266 -9.84 0.67 14.70
C GLU A 266 -9.84 0.79 13.17
N TRP A 267 -10.01 -0.34 12.49
CA TRP A 267 -10.03 -0.39 11.02
C TRP A 267 -11.31 -1.03 10.50
N ALA A 268 -12.04 -0.31 9.65
CA ALA A 268 -13.34 -0.74 9.15
C ALA A 268 -13.28 -2.06 8.35
N PHE A 269 -12.17 -2.32 7.64
CA PHE A 269 -12.02 -3.48 6.77
C PHE A 269 -11.46 -4.72 7.47
N ARG A 270 -11.30 -4.69 8.81
CA ARG A 270 -10.80 -5.84 9.58
C ARG A 270 -11.57 -7.14 9.36
N LYS A 271 -12.86 -7.06 9.03
CA LYS A 271 -13.75 -8.22 8.75
C LYS A 271 -14.17 -8.32 7.29
N ALA A 272 -13.62 -7.49 6.40
CA ALA A 272 -13.95 -7.56 4.99
C ALA A 272 -13.45 -8.89 4.40
N ALA A 273 -14.32 -9.57 3.65
CA ALA A 273 -14.00 -10.83 3.00
C ALA A 273 -13.12 -10.60 1.77
N LEU A 274 -12.31 -11.60 1.42
CA LEU A 274 -11.64 -11.66 0.13
C LEU A 274 -12.68 -11.84 -0.98
N LEU A 275 -12.44 -11.22 -2.13
CA LEU A 275 -13.17 -11.52 -3.35
C LEU A 275 -12.96 -13.00 -3.71
N SER A 276 -14.01 -13.66 -4.18
CA SER A 276 -13.86 -14.95 -4.85
C SER A 276 -13.15 -14.75 -6.19
N ARG A 277 -12.57 -15.83 -6.71
CA ARG A 277 -12.01 -15.86 -8.06
C ARG A 277 -13.03 -15.40 -9.11
N ASP A 278 -14.26 -15.91 -9.04
CA ASP A 278 -15.34 -15.57 -9.97
C ASP A 278 -15.71 -14.07 -9.89
N GLU A 279 -15.79 -13.50 -8.68
CA GLU A 279 -16.05 -12.07 -8.50
C GLU A 279 -14.94 -11.22 -9.13
N ALA A 280 -13.68 -11.58 -8.88
CA ALA A 280 -12.51 -10.89 -9.42
C ALA A 280 -12.43 -10.99 -10.96
N GLU A 281 -12.68 -12.17 -11.52
CA GLU A 281 -12.72 -12.41 -12.97
C GLU A 281 -13.88 -11.66 -13.64
N GLY A 282 -15.03 -11.55 -12.97
CA GLY A 282 -16.13 -10.69 -13.41
C GLY A 282 -15.71 -9.22 -13.51
N PHE A 283 -14.98 -8.70 -12.52
CA PHE A 283 -14.44 -7.33 -12.57
C PHE A 283 -13.38 -7.14 -13.67
N ALA A 284 -12.49 -8.11 -13.88
CA ALA A 284 -11.54 -8.07 -14.97
C ALA A 284 -12.24 -8.04 -16.34
N SER A 285 -13.29 -8.84 -16.52
CA SER A 285 -14.09 -8.84 -17.75
C SER A 285 -14.72 -7.47 -18.01
N LEU A 286 -15.29 -6.84 -16.97
CA LEU A 286 -15.83 -5.48 -17.07
C LEU A 286 -14.79 -4.43 -17.48
N ALA A 287 -13.56 -4.55 -16.95
CA ALA A 287 -12.46 -3.68 -17.31
C ALA A 287 -12.02 -3.89 -18.78
N GLN A 288 -11.95 -5.15 -19.25
CA GLN A 288 -11.64 -5.49 -20.64
C GLN A 288 -12.70 -4.95 -21.62
N GLU A 289 -13.97 -4.98 -21.23
CA GLU A 289 -15.10 -4.48 -22.02
C GLU A 289 -15.20 -2.95 -22.08
N SER A 290 -14.37 -2.22 -21.32
CA SER A 290 -14.37 -0.74 -21.30
C SER A 290 -13.81 -0.07 -22.56
N GLY A 291 -13.37 -0.88 -23.54
CA GLY A 291 -12.91 -0.41 -24.84
C GLY A 291 -11.43 -0.01 -24.91
N ILE A 292 -10.66 -0.39 -23.89
CA ILE A 292 -9.19 -0.47 -23.92
C ILE A 292 -8.74 -1.79 -24.56
N ASP A 293 -7.43 -1.96 -24.76
CA ASP A 293 -6.86 -3.27 -25.14
C ASP A 293 -7.06 -4.28 -23.99
N PRO A 294 -7.83 -5.36 -24.18
CA PRO A 294 -8.05 -6.37 -23.14
C PRO A 294 -6.77 -7.02 -22.63
N GLY A 295 -5.71 -7.06 -23.46
CA GLY A 295 -4.43 -7.70 -23.15
C GLY A 295 -3.61 -6.99 -22.08
N ILE A 296 -3.92 -5.72 -21.78
CA ILE A 296 -3.23 -4.97 -20.72
C ILE A 296 -3.85 -5.21 -19.33
N VAL A 297 -5.08 -5.75 -19.27
CA VAL A 297 -5.79 -5.96 -17.99
C VAL A 297 -5.27 -7.22 -17.30
N SER A 298 -4.85 -7.10 -16.05
CA SER A 298 -4.38 -8.23 -15.23
C SER A 298 -4.96 -8.18 -13.82
N LEU A 299 -5.24 -9.35 -13.25
CA LEU A 299 -5.60 -9.50 -11.83
C LEU A 299 -4.35 -9.84 -11.01
N SER A 300 -4.26 -9.28 -9.81
CA SER A 300 -3.24 -9.64 -8.82
C SER A 300 -3.83 -9.65 -7.41
N GLY A 301 -3.11 -10.27 -6.46
CA GLY A 301 -3.52 -10.39 -5.07
C GLY A 301 -4.29 -11.69 -4.73
N PRO A 302 -4.54 -11.91 -3.42
CA PRO A 302 -5.20 -13.11 -2.94
C PRO A 302 -6.70 -13.10 -3.25
N MET A 303 -7.24 -14.28 -3.55
CA MET A 303 -8.66 -14.53 -3.79
C MET A 303 -9.05 -15.79 -3.03
N ARG A 304 -10.31 -15.89 -2.61
CA ARG A 304 -10.86 -17.17 -2.12
C ARG A 304 -11.33 -18.01 -3.31
N GLU A 305 -11.28 -19.33 -3.16
CA GLU A 305 -11.96 -20.23 -4.08
C GLU A 305 -13.47 -19.98 -4.02
N ALA A 306 -14.17 -20.24 -5.13
CA ALA A 306 -15.62 -20.14 -5.16
C ALA A 306 -16.23 -21.06 -4.08
N ASP A 307 -17.28 -20.59 -3.40
CA ASP A 307 -18.01 -21.45 -2.46
C ASP A 307 -18.65 -22.58 -3.27
N THR A 308 -18.02 -23.76 -3.27
CA THR A 308 -18.70 -24.99 -3.67
C THR A 308 -19.80 -25.22 -2.65
N ASP A 309 -21.04 -25.34 -3.11
CA ASP A 309 -22.29 -25.42 -2.32
C ASP A 309 -22.42 -26.66 -1.40
N GLU A 310 -21.30 -27.27 -1.00
CA GLU A 310 -21.23 -28.46 -0.15
C GLU A 310 -20.63 -28.12 1.23
N SER A 311 -21.39 -27.44 2.10
CA SER A 311 -21.34 -27.62 3.57
C SER A 311 -22.23 -26.65 4.35
N ARG A 312 -23.48 -26.46 3.91
CA ARG A 312 -24.57 -25.97 4.77
C ARG A 312 -25.61 -27.05 5.00
N GLU A 313 -25.17 -28.25 5.40
CA GLU A 313 -26.03 -29.15 6.18
C GLU A 313 -25.69 -28.99 7.66
N ASP A 314 -26.49 -28.13 8.29
CA ASP A 314 -26.66 -28.01 9.72
C ASP A 314 -27.13 -29.36 10.29
N LYS A 315 -26.20 -30.23 10.66
CA LYS A 315 -26.52 -31.39 11.51
C LYS A 315 -26.67 -30.89 12.94
N THR A 316 -27.89 -30.44 13.21
CA THR A 316 -28.53 -30.53 14.51
C THR A 316 -28.33 -31.92 15.10
N HIS A 317 -27.37 -32.07 16.01
CA HIS A 317 -27.35 -33.20 16.93
C HIS A 317 -27.72 -32.74 18.34
N THR A 318 -29.02 -32.82 18.60
CA THR A 318 -29.58 -33.02 19.93
C THR A 318 -28.97 -34.27 20.56
N GLY A 319 -28.22 -34.11 21.64
CA GLY A 319 -27.66 -35.21 22.43
C GLY A 319 -27.63 -34.83 23.90
N VAL A 320 -28.71 -35.13 24.60
CA VAL A 320 -28.88 -34.94 26.04
C VAL A 320 -27.94 -35.87 26.82
N ALA A 321 -27.22 -35.27 27.78
CA ALA A 321 -26.67 -35.76 29.05
C ALA A 321 -26.23 -37.23 29.20
N ARG A 322 -25.01 -37.41 29.74
CA ARG A 322 -24.79 -38.13 31.01
C ARG A 322 -23.41 -37.85 31.61
N SER A 323 -23.44 -37.71 32.93
CA SER A 323 -22.33 -37.72 33.88
C SER A 323 -21.43 -38.94 33.71
N ASN A 324 -20.13 -38.78 33.94
CA ASN A 324 -19.43 -39.46 35.04
C ASN A 324 -18.01 -38.93 35.21
N ALA A 325 -17.61 -38.89 36.47
CA ALA A 325 -16.29 -38.54 36.98
C ALA A 325 -15.21 -39.58 36.60
N CYS A 326 -14.01 -39.09 36.33
CA CYS A 326 -12.79 -39.35 37.11
C CYS A 326 -11.79 -38.23 36.78
#